data_AF-A0A383BYZ1-F1
#
_entry.id   AF-A0A383BYZ1-F1
#
_cell.length_a   1.000
_cell.length_b   1.000
_cell.length_c   1.000
_cell.angle_alpha   90.00
_cell.angle_beta   90.00
_cell.angle_gamma   90.00
#
_symmetry.space_group_name_H-M   'P 1'
#
loop_
_entity.id
_entity.type
_entity.pdbx_description
1 polymer ?
#
loop_
_entity_poly.entity_id
_entity_poly.type
_entity_poly.pdbx_seq_one_letter_code
_entity_poly.pdbx_strand_id
1 'polypeptide(L)'
;MVDSGRAVTYSGDPLRNLDPQKEFAELRLLSMGAFGDTVANFEDGFIQVFGGIVGEVVKARIYRFKRRGKNKINGMVSEVIKASPHRVDSPCPYFGPCSGCQWQHVSYEYQLELKRGAVRHVFADYPSLSNVHVSKTNPAPEIFNYRNHARFTVRFGGQLGFSNRITRRFVR
;
A
#
# COMPACT_ATOMS: atom_id res chain seq x y z
N MET A 1 -20.23 12.39 11.96
CA MET A 1 -20.48 11.13 12.69
C MET A 1 -19.79 10.04 11.89
N VAL A 2 -18.65 9.58 12.37
CA VAL A 2 -17.76 8.64 11.66
C VAL A 2 -18.33 7.24 11.84
N ASP A 3 -18.71 6.59 10.74
CA ASP A 3 -19.24 5.23 10.71
C ASP A 3 -18.12 4.25 11.06
N SER A 4 -17.93 4.02 12.37
CA SER A 4 -16.83 3.28 12.99
C SER A 4 -17.04 1.76 12.91
N GLY A 5 -17.19 1.21 11.71
CA GLY A 5 -17.42 -0.23 11.61
C GLY A 5 -17.52 -0.87 10.23
N ARG A 6 -17.43 -0.11 9.13
CA ARG A 6 -17.40 -0.76 7.82
C ARG A 6 -16.02 -1.34 7.53
N ALA A 7 -15.97 -2.67 7.51
CA ALA A 7 -14.91 -3.41 6.85
C ALA A 7 -14.70 -2.83 5.44
N VAL A 8 -13.59 -2.13 5.23
CA VAL A 8 -13.19 -1.69 3.89
C VAL A 8 -12.75 -2.95 3.16
N THR A 9 -13.71 -3.61 2.53
CA THR A 9 -13.45 -4.67 1.57
C THR A 9 -13.06 -3.99 0.28
N TYR A 10 -11.82 -4.19 -0.19
CA TYR A 10 -11.53 -3.94 -1.60
C TYR A 10 -12.39 -4.94 -2.38
N SER A 11 -13.54 -4.48 -2.88
CA SER A 11 -14.49 -5.32 -3.60
C SER A 11 -13.80 -5.90 -4.83
N GLY A 12 -13.54 -7.21 -4.79
CA GLY A 12 -12.87 -7.97 -5.85
C GLY A 12 -11.42 -8.29 -5.51
N ASP A 13 -11.10 -9.58 -5.39
CA ASP A 13 -9.74 -10.08 -5.63
C ASP A 13 -9.40 -9.71 -7.07
N PRO A 14 -8.64 -8.63 -7.33
CA PRO A 14 -8.76 -8.01 -8.63
C PRO A 14 -7.90 -8.74 -9.69
N LEU A 15 -7.17 -9.82 -9.32
CA LEU A 15 -5.88 -10.05 -10.00
C LEU A 15 -5.49 -11.51 -10.28
N ARG A 16 -6.26 -12.53 -9.87
CA ARG A 16 -6.15 -13.89 -10.46
C ARG A 16 -7.50 -14.62 -10.49
N ASN A 17 -8.17 -14.62 -11.66
CA ASN A 17 -9.22 -15.59 -11.97
C ASN A 17 -8.67 -17.04 -12.18
N LEU A 18 -7.37 -17.26 -11.92
CA LEU A 18 -6.64 -18.51 -12.16
C LEU A 18 -5.88 -18.99 -10.92
N ASP A 19 -6.14 -18.44 -9.73
CA ASP A 19 -5.59 -19.00 -8.49
C ASP A 19 -6.64 -19.94 -7.89
N PRO A 20 -6.51 -21.27 -8.06
CA PRO A 20 -7.52 -22.22 -7.59
C PRO A 20 -7.66 -22.22 -6.06
N GLN A 21 -6.69 -21.65 -5.33
CA GLN A 21 -6.75 -21.46 -3.89
C GLN A 21 -6.32 -20.04 -3.53
N LYS A 22 -7.30 -19.20 -3.16
CA LYS A 22 -7.00 -17.89 -2.58
C LYS A 22 -6.46 -18.09 -1.17
N GLU A 23 -5.21 -17.71 -0.97
CA GLU A 23 -4.56 -17.71 0.34
C GLU A 23 -4.79 -16.36 1.04
N PHE A 24 -5.19 -16.42 2.30
CA PHE A 24 -5.36 -15.26 3.18
C PHE A 24 -4.65 -15.51 4.51
N ALA A 25 -4.15 -14.44 5.12
CA ALA A 25 -3.61 -14.47 6.47
C ALA A 25 -4.10 -13.26 7.26
N GLU A 26 -4.39 -13.46 8.55
CA GLU A 26 -4.57 -12.36 9.48
C GLU A 26 -3.18 -11.88 9.94
N LEU A 27 -2.89 -10.60 9.73
CA LEU A 27 -1.58 -10.02 9.96
C LEU A 27 -1.70 -8.76 10.81
N ARG A 28 -0.78 -8.64 11.78
CA ARG A 28 -0.52 -7.38 12.47
C ARG A 28 0.55 -6.61 11.72
N LEU A 29 0.26 -5.35 11.39
CA LEU A 29 1.15 -4.50 10.60
C LEU A 29 2.13 -3.77 11.55
N LEU A 30 3.42 -4.05 11.39
CA LEU A 30 4.46 -3.72 12.38
C LEU A 30 5.20 -2.42 12.06
N SER A 31 5.54 -2.20 10.79
CA SER A 31 6.33 -1.05 10.36
C SER A 31 6.01 -0.66 8.92
N MET A 32 6.48 0.51 8.50
CA MET A 32 6.44 0.93 7.10
C MET A 32 7.67 0.39 6.36
N GLY A 33 7.43 -0.16 5.18
CA GLY A 33 8.45 -0.51 4.20
C GLY A 33 8.82 0.67 3.29
N ALA A 34 9.95 0.53 2.61
CA ALA A 34 10.51 1.58 1.76
C ALA A 34 9.62 1.95 0.55
N PHE A 35 8.67 1.10 0.17
CA PHE A 35 7.79 1.35 -0.99
C PHE A 35 6.41 1.89 -0.61
N GLY A 36 6.21 2.25 0.66
CA GLY A 36 4.91 2.71 1.18
C GLY A 36 3.94 1.58 1.51
N ASP A 37 4.37 0.32 1.41
CA ASP A 37 3.73 -0.84 1.99
C ASP A 37 4.03 -0.95 3.49
N THR A 38 3.24 -1.71 4.21
CA THR A 38 3.53 -2.12 5.60
C THR A 38 4.26 -3.45 5.62
N VAL A 39 4.99 -3.75 6.69
CA VAL A 39 5.65 -5.02 6.93
C VAL A 39 4.95 -5.77 8.06
N ALA A 40 4.79 -7.09 7.91
CA ALA A 40 4.26 -7.98 8.94
C ALA A 40 5.09 -9.25 9.05
N ASN A 41 5.07 -9.89 10.22
CA ASN A 41 5.60 -11.25 10.38
C ASN A 41 4.70 -12.22 9.61
N PHE A 42 5.31 -13.12 8.84
CA PHE A 42 4.59 -14.14 8.09
C PHE A 42 5.50 -15.34 7.84
N GLU A 43 5.03 -16.54 8.19
CA GLU A 43 5.86 -17.75 8.21
C GLU A 43 7.16 -17.51 9.00
N ASP A 44 8.30 -17.96 8.50
CA ASP A 44 9.62 -17.78 9.13
C ASP A 44 10.30 -16.44 8.79
N GLY A 45 9.53 -15.43 8.35
CA GLY A 45 10.10 -14.16 7.92
C GLY A 45 9.11 -13.00 7.89
N PHE A 46 9.28 -12.14 6.88
CA PHE A 46 8.50 -10.91 6.72
C PHE A 46 7.81 -10.85 5.37
N ILE A 47 6.62 -10.26 5.36
CA ILE A 47 5.85 -9.97 4.15
C ILE A 47 5.56 -8.48 4.03
N GLN A 48 5.66 -7.96 2.81
CA GLN A 48 5.19 -6.62 2.44
C GLN A 48 3.69 -6.65 2.13
N VAL A 49 2.90 -5.84 2.83
CA VAL A 49 1.44 -5.76 2.72
C VAL A 49 1.04 -4.37 2.22
N PHE A 50 0.45 -4.29 1.03
CA PHE A 50 -0.09 -3.05 0.47
C PHE A 50 -1.49 -2.72 1.02
N GLY A 51 -1.80 -1.43 1.19
CA GLY A 51 -3.13 -0.96 1.64
C GLY A 51 -3.33 -0.97 3.16
N GLY A 52 -2.27 -1.25 3.91
CA GLY A 52 -2.24 -1.25 5.37
C GLY A 52 -1.70 0.04 5.99
N ILE A 53 -1.92 0.22 7.28
CA ILE A 53 -1.31 1.24 8.14
C ILE A 53 -0.68 0.55 9.34
N VAL A 54 0.46 1.05 9.83
CA VAL A 54 1.13 0.50 11.02
C VAL A 54 0.17 0.47 12.23
N GLY A 55 0.21 -0.63 12.99
CA GLY A 55 -0.62 -0.86 14.16
C GLY A 55 -1.96 -1.56 13.86
N GLU A 56 -2.35 -1.67 12.60
CA GLU A 56 -3.58 -2.36 12.20
C GLU A 56 -3.47 -3.88 12.33
N VAL A 57 -4.64 -4.50 12.47
CA VAL A 57 -4.84 -5.93 12.25
C VAL A 57 -5.70 -6.07 10.99
N VAL A 58 -5.22 -6.84 10.03
CA VAL A 58 -5.84 -6.94 8.70
C VAL A 58 -5.93 -8.39 8.26
N LYS A 59 -6.96 -8.72 7.49
CA LYS A 59 -6.92 -9.89 6.62
C LYS A 59 -6.23 -9.48 5.33
N ALA A 60 -5.14 -10.14 5.00
CA ALA A 60 -4.37 -9.88 3.79
C ALA A 60 -4.49 -11.05 2.81
N ARG A 61 -4.72 -10.76 1.53
CA ARG A 61 -4.60 -11.71 0.43
C ARG A 61 -3.11 -11.91 0.10
N ILE A 62 -2.66 -13.16 0.09
CA ILE A 62 -1.25 -13.53 -0.14
C ILE A 62 -1.00 -13.89 -1.62
N TYR A 63 -0.09 -13.16 -2.27
CA TYR A 63 0.28 -13.38 -3.66
C TYR A 63 1.68 -13.99 -3.76
N ARG A 64 1.76 -15.21 -4.27
CA ARG A 64 3.02 -15.91 -4.58
C ARG A 64 3.29 -15.92 -6.08
N PHE A 65 4.46 -15.44 -6.49
CA PHE A 65 4.83 -15.36 -7.92
C PHE A 65 6.35 -15.40 -8.12
N LYS A 66 6.79 -15.76 -9.34
CA LYS A 66 8.20 -15.67 -9.75
C LYS A 66 8.46 -14.36 -10.49
N ARG A 67 9.54 -13.67 -10.13
CA ARG A 67 9.99 -12.45 -10.81
C ARG A 67 11.51 -12.45 -10.93
N ARG A 68 12.02 -12.34 -12.17
CA ARG A 68 13.46 -12.42 -12.48
C ARG A 68 14.11 -13.67 -11.87
N GLY A 69 13.47 -14.83 -12.03
CA GLY A 69 13.93 -16.10 -11.48
C GLY A 69 13.77 -16.28 -9.96
N LYS A 70 13.36 -15.25 -9.21
CA LYS A 70 13.22 -15.31 -7.74
C LYS A 70 11.76 -15.49 -7.34
N ASN A 71 11.51 -16.37 -6.37
CA ASN A 71 10.21 -16.46 -5.71
C ASN A 71 9.96 -15.17 -4.90
N LYS A 72 8.74 -14.64 -5.00
CA LYS A 72 8.28 -13.43 -4.32
C LYS A 72 6.92 -13.69 -3.68
N ILE A 73 6.73 -13.11 -2.51
CA ILE A 73 5.51 -13.17 -1.71
C ILE A 73 5.16 -11.74 -1.33
N ASN A 74 3.91 -11.34 -1.57
CA ASN A 74 3.39 -10.02 -1.20
C ASN A 74 1.96 -10.17 -0.68
N GLY A 75 1.59 -9.34 0.28
CA GLY A 75 0.22 -9.21 0.79
C GLY A 75 -0.47 -7.98 0.20
N MET A 76 -1.79 -8.03 0.09
CA MET A 76 -2.62 -6.84 -0.04
C MET A 76 -3.75 -6.95 0.98
N VAL A 77 -4.02 -5.86 1.71
CA VAL A 77 -5.17 -5.81 2.61
C VAL A 77 -6.43 -6.14 1.82
N SER A 78 -7.17 -7.15 2.25
CA SER A 78 -8.50 -7.46 1.74
C SER A 78 -9.59 -6.93 2.66
N GLU A 79 -9.30 -6.86 3.96
CA GLU A 79 -10.22 -6.43 5.00
C GLU A 79 -9.42 -5.86 6.18
N VAL A 80 -9.91 -4.80 6.78
CA VAL A 80 -9.32 -4.19 7.98
C VAL A 80 -10.13 -4.65 9.19
N ILE A 81 -9.52 -5.46 10.05
CA ILE A 81 -10.15 -6.02 11.25
C ILE A 81 -10.06 -5.02 12.40
N LYS A 82 -8.89 -4.39 12.57
CA LYS A 82 -8.66 -3.29 13.52
C LYS A 82 -7.99 -2.12 12.79
N ALA A 83 -8.76 -1.06 12.57
CA ALA A 83 -8.32 0.12 11.84
C ALA A 83 -7.41 1.04 12.66
N SER A 84 -6.49 1.71 11.98
CA SER A 84 -5.71 2.81 12.53
C SER A 84 -6.61 4.06 12.64
N PRO A 85 -6.40 4.92 13.65
CA PRO A 85 -7.09 6.22 13.72
C PRO A 85 -6.75 7.13 12.54
N HIS A 86 -5.69 6.84 11.79
CA HIS A 86 -5.27 7.58 10.60
C HIS A 86 -5.86 7.02 9.30
N ARG A 87 -6.70 5.99 9.35
CA ARG A 87 -7.36 5.44 8.17
C ARG A 87 -8.47 6.38 7.72
N VAL A 88 -8.50 6.65 6.41
CA VAL A 88 -9.58 7.37 5.73
C VAL A 88 -10.05 6.58 4.53
N ASP A 89 -11.24 6.89 4.03
CA ASP A 89 -11.72 6.31 2.78
C ASP A 89 -10.91 6.86 1.60
N SER A 90 -10.49 5.95 0.72
CA SER A 90 -9.84 6.35 -0.52
C SER A 90 -10.88 6.95 -1.48
N PRO A 91 -10.69 8.18 -1.99
CA PRO A 91 -11.63 8.78 -2.93
C PRO A 91 -11.54 8.18 -4.34
N CYS A 92 -10.45 7.45 -4.65
CA CYS A 92 -10.30 6.80 -5.94
C CYS A 92 -10.98 5.41 -5.92
N PRO A 93 -11.94 5.14 -6.83
CA PRO A 93 -12.61 3.84 -6.89
C PRO A 93 -11.67 2.71 -7.35
N TYR A 94 -10.53 3.06 -7.94
CA TYR A 94 -9.53 2.10 -8.42
C TYR A 94 -8.43 1.80 -7.39
N PHE A 95 -8.41 2.46 -6.24
CA PHE A 95 -7.36 2.24 -5.24
C PHE A 95 -7.38 0.81 -4.71
N GLY A 96 -6.22 0.15 -4.64
CA GLY A 96 -6.13 -1.29 -4.37
C GLY A 96 -5.81 -2.06 -5.66
N PRO A 97 -6.81 -2.31 -6.53
CA PRO A 97 -6.57 -2.87 -7.86
C PRO A 97 -5.53 -2.06 -8.64
N CYS A 98 -5.67 -0.74 -8.70
CA CYS A 98 -4.64 0.17 -9.16
C CYS A 98 -3.75 0.55 -7.98
N SER A 99 -2.45 0.31 -8.13
CA SER A 99 -1.43 0.66 -7.14
C SER A 99 -0.68 1.95 -7.53
N GLY A 100 -1.32 2.85 -8.29
CA GLY A 100 -0.72 4.10 -8.75
C GLY A 100 -0.52 5.13 -7.63
N CYS A 101 -1.41 5.10 -6.64
CA CYS A 101 -1.31 5.81 -5.38
C CYS A 101 -0.98 4.79 -4.27
N GLN A 102 -0.15 5.16 -3.30
CA GLN A 102 0.23 4.26 -2.19
C GLN A 102 -0.61 4.45 -0.93
N TRP A 103 -1.03 5.69 -0.64
CA TRP A 103 -1.56 6.07 0.68
C TRP A 103 -2.90 6.82 0.63
N GLN A 104 -3.73 6.61 -0.39
CA GLN A 104 -5.04 7.27 -0.44
C GLN A 104 -5.96 6.86 0.73
N HIS A 105 -5.69 5.73 1.39
CA HIS A 105 -6.37 5.28 2.60
C HIS A 105 -5.78 5.84 3.90
N VAL A 106 -4.80 6.74 3.83
CA VAL A 106 -4.11 7.33 4.98
C VAL A 106 -4.42 8.82 5.05
N SER A 107 -4.76 9.35 6.23
CA SER A 107 -4.98 10.79 6.41
C SER A 107 -3.74 11.58 5.99
N TYR A 108 -3.95 12.75 5.38
CA TYR A 108 -2.87 13.50 4.75
C TYR A 108 -1.81 13.94 5.78
N GLU A 109 -2.26 14.33 6.97
CA GLU A 109 -1.41 14.70 8.10
C GLU A 109 -0.47 13.55 8.48
N TYR A 110 -1.01 12.33 8.53
CA TYR A 110 -0.20 11.16 8.84
C TYR A 110 0.74 10.79 7.69
N GLN A 111 0.34 11.01 6.42
CA GLN A 111 1.26 10.83 5.28
C GLN A 111 2.51 11.73 5.40
N LEU A 112 2.37 12.96 5.91
CA LEU A 112 3.51 13.86 6.13
C LEU A 112 4.44 13.31 7.21
N GLU A 113 3.89 12.81 8.33
CA GLU A 113 4.68 12.18 9.38
C GLU A 113 5.36 10.89 8.91
N LEU A 114 4.69 10.08 8.08
CA LEU A 114 5.29 8.89 7.47
C LEU A 114 6.48 9.24 6.56
N LYS A 115 6.37 10.29 5.75
CA LYS A 115 7.49 10.77 4.90
C LYS A 115 8.66 11.23 5.75
N ARG A 116 8.40 12.03 6.79
CA ARG A 116 9.42 12.48 7.73
C ARG A 116 10.08 11.31 8.45
N GLY A 117 9.28 10.35 8.90
CA GLY A 117 9.74 9.11 9.54
C GLY A 117 10.64 8.29 8.64
N ALA A 118 10.32 8.16 7.34
CA ALA A 118 11.15 7.45 6.38
C ALA A 118 12.55 8.08 6.25
N VAL A 119 12.65 9.41 6.17
CA VAL A 119 13.95 10.11 6.12
C VAL A 119 14.74 9.90 7.41
N ARG A 120 14.09 10.02 8.56
CA ARG A 120 14.71 9.77 9.87
C ARG A 120 15.25 8.35 9.99
N HIS A 121 14.47 7.37 9.56
CA HIS A 121 14.86 5.97 9.60
C HIS A 121 16.11 5.72 8.76
N VAL A 122 16.15 6.25 7.53
CA VAL A 122 17.34 6.13 6.67
C VAL A 122 18.56 6.82 7.28
N PHE A 123 18.41 7.99 7.92
CA PHE A 123 19.54 8.65 8.59
C PHE A 123 20.05 7.89 9.81
N ALA A 124 19.16 7.23 10.55
CA ALA A 124 19.55 6.43 11.72
C ALA A 124 20.45 5.24 11.36
N ASP A 125 20.38 4.73 10.13
CA ASP A 125 21.27 3.67 9.63
C ASP A 125 22.74 4.13 9.48
N TYR A 126 23.00 5.45 9.49
CA TYR A 126 24.34 6.03 9.37
C TYR A 126 24.73 6.74 10.68
N PRO A 127 25.72 6.23 11.44
CA PRO A 127 26.12 6.81 12.72
C PRO A 127 26.44 8.32 12.66
N SER A 128 27.06 8.78 11.58
CA SER A 128 27.39 10.19 11.36
C SER A 128 26.19 11.10 11.14
N LEU A 129 25.02 10.54 10.82
CA LEU A 129 23.77 11.27 10.55
C LEU A 129 22.69 11.02 11.62
N SER A 130 22.95 10.15 12.59
CA SER A 130 21.98 9.74 13.62
C SER A 130 21.37 10.89 14.44
N ASN A 131 22.10 11.99 14.60
CA ASN A 131 21.67 13.18 15.35
C ASN A 131 21.14 14.32 14.47
N VAL A 132 20.98 14.12 13.16
CA VAL A 132 20.51 15.18 12.26
C VAL A 132 19.03 15.49 12.51
N HIS A 133 18.71 16.77 12.71
CA HIS A 133 17.34 17.22 12.81
C HIS A 133 16.64 17.16 11.45
N VAL A 134 15.67 16.25 11.31
CA VAL A 134 14.78 16.21 10.14
C VAL A 134 13.56 17.08 10.41
N SER A 135 13.42 18.18 9.66
CA SER A 135 12.28 19.11 9.72
C SER A 135 10.95 18.45 9.35
N LYS A 136 9.83 19.13 9.64
CA LYS A 136 8.50 18.68 9.19
C LYS A 136 8.45 18.63 7.66
N THR A 137 7.71 17.67 7.10
CA THR A 137 7.49 17.60 5.65
C THR A 137 6.60 18.76 5.21
N ASN A 138 7.03 19.50 4.19
CA ASN A 138 6.24 20.58 3.62
C ASN A 138 4.97 20.02 2.96
N PRO A 139 3.77 20.50 3.34
CA PRO A 139 2.54 20.08 2.70
C PRO A 139 2.45 20.61 1.27
N ALA A 140 1.76 19.88 0.42
CA ALA A 140 1.36 20.33 -0.90
C ALA A 140 0.16 21.27 -0.78
N PRO A 141 0.05 22.31 -1.64
CA PRO A 141 -1.12 23.16 -1.68
C PRO A 141 -2.37 22.40 -2.16
N GLU A 142 -2.19 21.46 -3.09
CA GLU A 142 -3.25 20.60 -3.64
C GLU A 142 -2.86 19.14 -3.50
N ILE A 143 -3.72 18.33 -2.87
CA ILE A 143 -3.45 16.91 -2.58
C ILE A 143 -4.05 15.96 -3.62
N PHE A 144 -4.95 16.47 -4.46
CA PHE A 144 -5.55 15.75 -5.59
C PHE A 144 -5.36 16.53 -6.89
N ASN A 145 -5.52 15.85 -8.04
CA ASN A 145 -5.42 16.44 -9.38
C ASN A 145 -4.11 17.19 -9.69
N TYR A 146 -3.07 17.01 -8.86
CA TYR A 146 -1.78 17.71 -8.98
C TYR A 146 -0.89 17.18 -10.12
N ARG A 147 -1.16 15.98 -10.66
CA ARG A 147 -0.38 15.41 -11.76
C ARG A 147 -0.80 16.08 -13.07
N ASN A 148 0.13 16.79 -13.70
CA ASN A 148 -0.04 17.41 -15.02
C ASN A 148 0.22 16.44 -16.20
N HIS A 149 0.65 15.21 -15.92
CA HIS A 149 0.97 14.21 -16.93
C HIS A 149 0.65 12.79 -16.44
N ALA A 150 0.15 11.96 -17.34
CA ALA A 150 -0.13 10.54 -17.11
C ALA A 150 0.34 9.70 -18.30
N ARG A 151 0.89 8.51 -17.99
CA ARG A 151 1.25 7.51 -18.99
C ARG A 151 0.36 6.28 -18.81
N PHE A 152 -0.42 5.99 -19.85
CA PHE A 152 -1.33 4.85 -19.87
C PHE A 152 -0.66 3.61 -20.47
N THR A 153 -1.02 2.44 -19.96
CA THR A 153 -0.77 1.16 -20.62
C THR A 153 -1.86 0.95 -21.67
N VAL A 154 -1.45 0.56 -22.89
CA VAL A 154 -2.39 0.24 -23.98
C VAL A 154 -2.46 -1.29 -24.14
N ARG A 155 -3.67 -1.84 -24.20
CA ARG A 155 -3.94 -3.26 -24.46
C ARG A 155 -4.73 -3.44 -25.76
N PHE A 156 -4.95 -4.69 -26.16
CA PHE A 156 -5.70 -5.04 -27.38
C PHE A 156 -7.06 -4.31 -27.43
N GLY A 157 -7.44 -3.86 -28.62
CA GLY A 157 -8.66 -3.07 -28.82
C GLY A 157 -8.59 -1.63 -28.29
N GLY A 158 -7.39 -1.07 -28.11
CA GLY A 158 -7.21 0.35 -27.73
C GLY A 158 -7.53 0.67 -26.27
N GLN A 159 -7.62 -0.35 -25.41
CA GLN A 159 -7.97 -0.17 -24.00
C GLN A 159 -6.83 0.54 -23.25
N LEU A 160 -7.16 1.65 -22.59
CA LEU A 160 -6.25 2.45 -21.78
C LEU A 160 -6.45 2.16 -20.29
N GLY A 161 -5.36 2.14 -19.54
CA GLY A 161 -5.42 1.89 -18.10
C GLY A 161 -4.06 1.88 -17.43
N PHE A 162 -4.04 1.45 -16.18
CA PHE A 162 -2.83 1.29 -15.38
C PHE A 162 -2.50 -0.18 -15.17
N SER A 163 -1.36 -0.46 -14.54
CA SER A 163 -0.98 -1.81 -14.15
C SER A 163 -0.70 -1.86 -12.66
N ASN A 164 -1.24 -2.88 -11.98
CA ASN A 164 -0.92 -3.14 -10.58
C ASN A 164 0.56 -3.52 -10.44
N ARG A 165 1.27 -2.91 -9.47
CA ARG A 165 2.70 -3.11 -9.23
C ARG A 165 3.04 -4.53 -8.77
N ILE A 166 2.16 -5.13 -7.96
CA ILE A 166 2.35 -6.44 -7.35
C ILE A 166 1.99 -7.52 -8.36
N THR A 167 0.77 -7.48 -8.90
CA THR A 167 0.23 -8.58 -9.72
C THR A 167 0.45 -8.40 -11.23
N ARG A 168 0.89 -7.21 -11.67
CA ARG A 168 1.10 -6.84 -13.08
C ARG A 168 -0.15 -6.89 -13.96
N ARG A 169 -1.32 -7.01 -13.36
CA ARG A 169 -2.60 -6.99 -14.06
C ARG A 169 -2.97 -5.57 -14.47
N PHE A 170 -3.65 -5.51 -15.60
CA PHE A 170 -4.19 -4.29 -16.17
C PHE A 170 -5.46 -3.87 -15.42
N VAL A 171 -5.62 -2.57 -15.18
CA VAL A 171 -6.74 -1.96 -14.46
C VAL A 171 -7.31 -0.85 -15.32
N ARG A 172 -8.63 -0.86 -15.52
CA ARG A 172 -9.39 0.11 -16.29
C ARG A 172 -10.71 0.39 -15.58
#